data_AF-A0A538KL49-F1
#
_entry.id   AF-A0A538KL49-F1
#
_cell.length_a   1.000
_cell.length_b   1.000
_cell.length_c   1.000
_cell.angle_alpha   90.00
_cell.angle_beta   90.00
_cell.angle_gamma   90.00
#
_symmetry.space_group_name_H-M   'P 1'
#
loop_
_entity.id
_entity.type
_entity.pdbx_description
1 polymer ?
#
loop_
_entity_poly.entity_id
_entity_poly.type
_entity_poly.pdbx_seq_one_letter_code
_entity_poly.pdbx_strand_id
1 'polypeptide(L)'
;MFALFPYLSIYLQDILGTSPLGAGLRFLPLTAFVFLVPIATRGIVQRVQPWVLASLGLLLVAIGLLLMHGLTTGSRWTALLPGFVVGGVGIG
;
A
#
# COMPACT_ATOMS: atom_id res chain seq x y z
N MET A 1 0.68 -6.87 4.21
CA MET A 1 -0.15 -5.96 3.38
C MET A 1 -1.39 -6.66 2.82
N PHE A 2 -1.26 -7.70 1.98
CA PHE A 2 -2.39 -8.32 1.28
C PHE A 2 -3.54 -8.80 2.19
N ALA A 3 -3.23 -9.36 3.36
CA ALA A 3 -4.23 -9.75 4.36
C ALA A 3 -5.12 -8.59 4.85
N LEU A 4 -4.68 -7.34 4.68
CA LEU A 4 -5.43 -6.14 5.08
C LEU A 4 -6.50 -5.74 4.04
N PHE A 5 -6.42 -6.21 2.80
CA PHE A 5 -7.34 -5.78 1.73
C PHE A 5 -8.82 -6.05 2.02
N PRO A 6 -9.24 -7.21 2.53
CA PRO A 6 -10.63 -7.42 2.92
C PRO A 6 -11.10 -6.40 3.97
N TYR A 7 -10.25 -6.11 4.97
CA TYR A 7 -10.55 -5.14 6.03
C TYR A 7 -10.60 -3.70 5.51
N LEU A 8 -9.71 -3.33 4.58
CA LEU A 8 -9.77 -2.01 3.93
C LEU A 8 -11.01 -1.86 3.06
N SER A 9 -11.45 -2.93 2.40
CA SER A 9 -12.70 -2.96 1.64
C SER A 9 -13.90 -2.70 2.56
N ILE A 10 -13.98 -3.42 3.69
CA ILE A 10 -15.00 -3.21 4.72
C ILE A 10 -14.92 -1.78 5.28
N TYR A 11 -13.72 -1.29 5.60
CA TYR A 11 -13.55 0.07 6.12
C TYR A 11 -14.01 1.15 5.12
N LEU A 12 -13.65 1.02 3.85
CA LEU A 12 -14.04 2.00 2.83
C LEU A 12 -15.55 1.94 2.52
N GLN A 13 -16.12 0.75 2.44
CA GLN A 13 -17.51 0.55 2.00
C GLN A 13 -18.49 0.66 3.17
N ASP A 14 -18.28 -0.09 4.25
CA ASP A 14 -19.23 -0.20 5.35
C ASP A 14 -19.07 0.93 6.38
N ILE A 15 -17.84 1.39 6.64
CA ILE A 15 -17.58 2.46 7.62
C ILE A 15 -17.61 3.84 6.95
N LEU A 16 -16.90 4.01 5.82
CA LEU A 16 -16.85 5.29 5.09
C LEU A 16 -17.98 5.46 4.07
N GLY A 17 -18.86 4.46 3.92
CA GLY A 17 -20.06 4.55 3.09
C GLY A 17 -19.79 4.69 1.59
N THR A 18 -18.65 4.21 1.09
CA THR A 18 -18.34 4.34 -0.35
C THR A 18 -18.91 3.22 -1.20
N SER A 19 -19.26 3.57 -2.44
CA SER A 19 -19.63 2.57 -3.43
C SER A 19 -18.45 1.62 -3.72
N PRO A 20 -18.71 0.38 -4.17
CA PRO A 20 -17.65 -0.56 -4.53
C PRO A 20 -16.66 0.01 -5.55
N LEU A 21 -17.15 0.76 -6.54
CA LEU A 21 -16.31 1.46 -7.51
C LEU A 21 -15.47 2.55 -6.84
N GLY A 22 -16.06 3.34 -5.94
CA GLY A 22 -15.36 4.39 -5.20
C GLY A 22 -14.26 3.84 -4.28
N ALA A 23 -14.50 2.70 -3.62
CA ALA A 23 -13.49 1.99 -2.85
C ALA A 23 -12.35 1.49 -3.75
N GLY A 24 -12.69 0.86 -4.90
CA GLY A 24 -11.72 0.41 -5.90
C GLY A 24 -10.81 1.54 -6.41
N LEU A 25 -11.38 2.71 -6.75
CA LEU A 25 -10.61 3.88 -7.18
C LEU A 25 -9.62 4.37 -6.11
N ARG A 26 -9.95 4.22 -4.82
CA ARG A 26 -9.06 4.63 -3.73
C ARG A 26 -7.90 3.66 -3.48
N PHE A 27 -7.95 2.44 -4.02
CA PHE A 27 -6.81 1.53 -4.05
C PHE A 27 -5.81 1.87 -5.17
N LEU A 28 -6.19 2.71 -6.15
CA LEU A 28 -5.31 3.05 -7.29
C LEU A 28 -3.93 3.59 -6.90
N PRO A 29 -3.75 4.42 -5.85
CA PRO A 29 -2.42 4.86 -5.45
C PRO A 29 -1.50 3.67 -5.15
N LEU A 30 -1.96 2.69 -4.38
CA LEU A 30 -1.19 1.47 -4.09
C LEU A 30 -0.83 0.74 -5.38
N THR A 31 -1.82 0.46 -6.23
CA THR A 31 -1.63 -0.23 -7.50
C THR A 31 -0.62 0.48 -8.39
N ALA A 32 -0.70 1.80 -8.49
CA ALA A 32 0.22 2.60 -9.30
C ALA A 32 1.67 2.40 -8.86
N PHE A 33 1.96 2.49 -7.56
CA PHE A 33 3.32 2.27 -7.05
C PHE A 33 3.80 0.83 -7.25
N VAL A 34 2.94 -0.17 -7.05
CA VAL A 34 3.27 -1.59 -7.31
C VAL A 34 3.71 -1.82 -8.75
N PHE A 35 3.13 -1.12 -9.74
CA PHE A 35 3.54 -1.25 -11.14
C PHE A 35 4.72 -0.35 -11.53
N LEU A 36 4.81 0.85 -10.98
CA LEU A 36 5.83 1.84 -11.36
C LEU A 36 7.20 1.54 -10.74
N VAL A 37 7.23 1.05 -9.49
CA VAL A 37 8.48 0.82 -8.76
C VAL A 37 9.36 -0.24 -9.42
N PRO A 38 8.86 -1.41 -9.87
CA PRO A 38 9.67 -2.37 -10.60
C PRO A 38 10.27 -1.79 -11.88
N ILE A 39 9.57 -0.88 -12.56
CA ILE A 39 10.07 -0.20 -13.77
C ILE A 39 11.23 0.73 -13.41
N ALA A 40 11.10 1.49 -12.32
CA ALA A 40 12.13 2.40 -11.84
C ALA A 40 13.37 1.66 -11.30
N THR A 41 13.19 0.47 -10.71
CA THR A 41 14.27 -0.28 -10.04
C THR A 41 14.98 -1.30 -10.93
N ARG A 42 14.55 -1.50 -12.20
CA ARG A 42 15.14 -2.51 -13.11
C ARG A 42 16.67 -2.50 -13.17
N GLY A 43 17.29 -1.32 -13.20
CA GLY A 43 18.75 -1.17 -13.26
C GLY A 43 19.47 -1.46 -11.95
N ILE A 44 18.79 -1.31 -10.81
CA ILE A 44 19.32 -1.57 -9.46
C ILE A 44 19.31 -3.07 -9.18
N VAL A 45 18.26 -3.78 -9.61
CA VAL A 45 18.07 -5.22 -9.37
C VAL A 45 19.25 -6.05 -9.89
N GLN A 46 19.90 -5.64 -10.99
CA GLN A 46 21.06 -6.35 -11.53
C GLN A 46 22.36 -6.12 -10.75
N ARG A 47 22.41 -5.13 -9.86
CA ARG A 47 23.62 -4.69 -9.15
C ARG A 47 23.61 -4.98 -7.66
N VAL A 48 22.46 -5.35 -7.10
CA VAL A 48 22.26 -5.54 -5.66
C VAL A 48 21.92 -7.01 -5.37
N GLN A 49 22.37 -7.51 -4.22
CA GLN A 49 22.05 -8.88 -3.81
C GLN A 49 20.53 -9.03 -3.59
N PRO A 50 19.89 -10.10 -4.10
CA PRO A 50 18.44 -10.26 -4.04
C PRO A 50 17.82 -10.15 -2.64
N TRP A 51 18.52 -10.65 -1.61
CA TRP A 51 18.02 -10.62 -0.23
C TRP A 51 17.91 -9.20 0.32
N VAL A 52 18.79 -8.27 -0.08
CA VAL A 52 18.76 -6.88 0.39
C VAL A 52 17.48 -6.19 -0.08
N LEU A 53 17.11 -6.41 -1.35
CA LEU A 53 15.89 -5.85 -1.94
C LEU A 53 14.66 -6.45 -1.27
N ALA A 54 14.65 -7.77 -1.03
CA ALA A 54 13.55 -8.43 -0.33
C ALA A 54 13.39 -7.92 1.11
N SER A 55 14.49 -7.76 1.86
CA SER A 55 14.46 -7.23 3.23
C SER A 55 14.00 -5.78 3.27
N LEU A 56 14.45 -4.95 2.34
CA LEU A 56 14.01 -3.55 2.24
C LEU A 56 12.52 -3.46 1.89
N GLY A 57 12.04 -4.26 0.94
CA GLY A 57 10.62 -4.33 0.59
C GLY A 57 9.76 -4.74 1.77
N LEU A 58 10.16 -5.78 2.51
CA LEU A 58 9.49 -6.21 3.74
C LEU A 58 9.47 -5.11 4.82
N LEU A 59 10.58 -4.40 5.01
CA LEU A 59 10.66 -3.28 5.95
C LEU A 59 9.70 -2.15 5.54
N LEU A 60 9.68 -1.78 4.26
CA LEU A 60 8.78 -0.76 3.73
C LEU A 60 7.31 -1.18 3.88
N VAL A 61 6.98 -2.45 3.65
CA VAL A 61 5.62 -2.97 3.90
C VAL A 61 5.27 -2.87 5.39
N ALA A 62 6.18 -3.20 6.30
CA ALA A 62 5.96 -3.06 7.75
C ALA A 62 5.71 -1.59 8.14
N ILE A 63 6.50 -0.65 7.60
CA ILE A 63 6.30 0.78 7.79
C ILE A 63 4.95 1.23 7.20
N GLY A 64 4.58 0.75 6.01
CA GLY A 64 3.29 1.05 5.38
C GLY A 64 2.10 0.61 6.23
N LEU A 65 2.20 -0.55 6.88
CA LEU A 65 1.20 -1.01 7.85
C LEU A 65 1.17 -0.15 9.11
N LEU A 66 2.34 0.23 9.64
CA LEU A 66 2.44 1.12 10.80
C LEU A 66 1.85 2.50 10.51
N LEU A 67 2.00 3.03 9.30
CA LEU A 67 1.42 4.31 8.89
C LEU A 67 -0.11 4.28 8.81
N MET A 68 -0.72 3.11 8.65
CA MET A 68 -2.18 2.93 8.71
C MET A 68 -2.68 2.57 10.12
N HIS A 69 -1.79 2.52 11.11
CA HIS A 69 -2.19 2.26 12.48
C HIS A 69 -3.02 3.42 13.05
N GLY A 70 -3.97 3.10 13.94
CA GLY A 70 -4.74 4.10 14.68
C GLY A 70 -5.86 4.78 13.88
N LEU A 71 -6.26 4.20 12.74
CA LEU A 71 -7.45 4.65 12.01
C LEU A 71 -8.70 4.48 12.88
N THR A 72 -9.47 5.56 12.96
CA THR A 72 -10.76 5.60 13.67
C THR A 72 -11.90 5.76 12.67
N THR A 73 -13.14 5.55 13.12
CA THR A 73 -14.34 5.73 12.28
C THR A 73 -14.53 7.16 11.76
N GLY A 74 -13.93 8.17 12.40
CA GLY A 74 -13.93 9.56 11.93
C GLY A 74 -12.81 9.91 10.95
N SER A 75 -11.90 8.98 10.65
CA SER A 75 -10.73 9.24 9.81
C SER A 75 -11.12 9.29 8.32
N ARG A 76 -10.64 10.33 7.62
CA ARG A 76 -10.82 10.43 6.17
C ARG A 76 -10.02 9.34 5.45
N TRP A 77 -10.50 8.91 4.29
CA TRP A 77 -9.81 7.91 3.46
C TRP A 77 -8.37 8.30 3.12
N THR A 78 -8.07 9.60 3.06
CA THR A 78 -6.72 10.12 2.78
C THR A 78 -5.69 9.72 3.84
N ALA A 79 -6.11 9.35 5.05
CA ALA A 79 -5.22 8.80 6.07
C ALA A 79 -4.58 7.47 5.65
N LEU A 80 -5.14 6.77 4.66
CA LEU A 80 -4.57 5.55 4.08
C LEU A 80 -3.46 5.82 3.07
N LEU A 81 -3.39 7.05 2.52
CA LEU A 81 -2.47 7.37 1.42
C LEU A 81 -0.99 7.12 1.78
N PRO A 82 -0.47 7.56 2.94
CA PRO A 82 0.94 7.31 3.28
C PRO A 82 1.28 5.82 3.28
N GLY A 83 0.40 5.00 3.86
CA GLY A 83 0.57 3.55 3.87
C GLY A 83 0.45 2.93 2.48
N PHE A 84 -0.43 3.43 1.61
CA PHE A 84 -0.54 2.96 0.22
C PHE A 84 0.70 3.29 -0.60
N VAL A 85 1.27 4.49 -0.44
CA VAL A 85 2.51 4.87 -1.13
C VAL A 85 3.66 4.00 -0.64
N VAL A 86 3.92 3.99 0.66
CA VAL A 86 5.09 3.29 1.23
C VAL A 86 4.96 1.78 1.06
N GLY A 87 3.77 1.22 1.31
CA GLY A 87 3.51 -0.20 1.10
C GLY A 87 3.52 -0.61 -0.38
N GLY A 88 3.08 0.27 -1.29
CA GLY A 88 3.15 0.02 -2.73
C GLY A 88 4.59 0.00 -3.24
N VAL A 89 5.43 0.92 -2.74
CA VAL A 89 6.87 0.92 -2.99
C VAL A 89 7.57 -0.30 -2.39
N GLY A 90 7.13 -0.79 -1.23
CA GLY A 90 7.69 -2.01 -0.64
C GLY A 90 7.31 -3.30 -1.36
N ILE A 91 6.16 -3.34 -2.04
CA ILE A 91 5.68 -4.51 -2.79
C ILE A 91 6.31 -4.58 -4.19
N GLY A 92 6.45 -3.44 -4.87
CA GLY A 92 7.02 -3.35 -6.22
C GLY A 92 8.55 -3.41 -6.22
#